data_AF-A0AAV0LC97-F1
#
_entry.id   AF-A0AAV0LC97-F1
#
_cell.length_a   1.000
_cell.length_b   1.000
_cell.length_c   1.000
_cell.angle_alpha   90.00
_cell.angle_beta   90.00
_cell.angle_gamma   90.00
#
_symmetry.space_group_name_H-M   'P 1'
#
loop_
_entity.id
_entity.type
_entity.pdbx_description
1 polymer ?
#
loop_
_entity_poly.entity_id
_entity_poly.type
_entity_poly.pdbx_seq_one_letter_code
_entity_poly.pdbx_strand_id
1 'polypeptide(L)' 'MLLMLSLKFGVIPVMVPVGVRDFDIDGELWVKLRLIPTAPWVGAASWAFVSLPRIKFELSPFRLFNLMGKYGSETGC' A
#
# COMPACT_ATOMS: atom_id res chain seq x y z
N MET A 1 3.88 0.48 6.02
CA MET A 1 5.01 0.93 5.17
C MET A 1 4.92 2.44 4.91
N LEU A 2 6.01 3.18 4.72
CA LEU A 2 5.96 4.64 4.46
C LEU A 2 6.08 4.93 2.96
N LEU A 3 5.21 5.76 2.39
CA LEU A 3 5.22 6.17 0.98
C LEU A 3 5.14 7.70 0.86
N MET A 4 5.96 8.32 -0.01
CA MET A 4 5.79 9.72 -0.38
C MET A 4 4.80 9.83 -1.52
N LEU A 5 3.64 10.42 -1.26
CA LEU A 5 2.65 10.74 -2.30
C LEU A 5 2.88 12.17 -2.79
N SER A 6 3.06 12.31 -4.10
CA SER A 6 3.04 13.62 -4.76
C SER A 6 1.61 13.94 -5.15
N LEU A 7 0.94 14.78 -4.35
CA LEU A 7 -0.38 15.28 -4.69
C LEU A 7 -0.23 16.51 -5.59
N LYS A 8 -0.74 16.39 -6.82
CA LYS A 8 -0.84 17.52 -7.76
C LYS A 8 -2.05 18.39 -7.41
N PHE A 9 -1.99 19.11 -6.29
CA PHE A 9 -2.93 20.18 -5.97
C PHE A 9 -2.48 21.49 -6.66
N GLY A 10 -2.81 21.64 -7.95
CA GLY A 10 -2.54 22.87 -8.71
C GLY A 10 -1.06 23.11 -9.07
N VAL A 11 -0.66 24.38 -9.10
CA VAL A 11 0.64 24.88 -9.64
C VAL A 11 1.85 24.37 -8.84
N ILE A 12 1.69 24.02 -7.56
CA ILE A 12 2.78 23.58 -6.70
C ILE A 12 2.53 22.13 -6.27
N PRO A 13 3.42 21.17 -6.62
CA PRO A 13 3.30 19.80 -6.13
C PRO A 13 3.63 19.75 -4.63
N VAL A 14 2.71 19.21 -3.83
CA VAL A 14 2.92 18.99 -2.39
C VAL A 14 3.23 17.52 -2.15
N MET A 15 4.40 17.25 -1.56
CA MET A 15 4.78 15.90 -1.13
C MET A 15 4.30 15.67 0.31
N VAL A 16 3.38 14.72 0.48
CA VAL A 16 2.86 14.37 1.81
C VAL A 16 3.35 12.96 2.19
N PRO A 17 3.95 12.79 3.37
CA PRO A 17 4.31 11.48 3.86
C PRO A 17 3.05 10.73 4.28
N VAL A 18 2.81 9.56 3.68
CA VAL A 18 1.65 8.72 3.98
C VAL A 18 2.13 7.36 4.46
N GLY A 19 1.61 6.93 5.61
CA GLY A 19 1.75 5.58 6.11
C GLY A 19 0.69 4.67 5.46
N VAL A 20 1.15 3.66 4.75
CA VAL A 20 0.35 2.52 4.30
C VAL A 20 0.17 1.57 5.47
N ARG A 21 -1.07 1.41 5.92
CA ARG A 21 -1.48 0.46 6.96
C ARG A 21 -2.41 -0.58 6.33
N ASP A 22 -2.44 -1.77 6.94
CA ASP A 22 -3.37 -2.84 6.57
C ASP A 22 -3.40 -3.15 5.07
N PHE A 23 -2.21 -3.35 4.51
CA PHE A 23 -2.05 -3.76 3.12
C PHE A 23 -2.46 -5.23 2.98
N ASP A 24 -3.61 -5.45 2.34
CA ASP A 24 -4.20 -6.76 2.13
C ASP A 24 -4.46 -6.98 0.64
N ILE A 25 -4.09 -8.17 0.15
CA ILE A 25 -4.29 -8.57 -1.24
C ILE A 25 -5.12 -9.85 -1.24
N ASP A 26 -6.39 -9.70 -1.59
CA ASP A 26 -7.32 -10.79 -1.78
C ASP A 26 -7.40 -11.12 -3.28
N GLY A 27 -7.06 -12.34 -3.68
CA GLY A 27 -7.19 -12.76 -5.08
C GLY A 27 -6.78 -14.19 -5.37
N GLU A 28 -7.25 -14.70 -6.50
CA GLU A 28 -6.87 -16.02 -7.00
C GLU A 28 -5.57 -15.93 -7.80
N LEU A 29 -4.55 -16.68 -7.35
CA LEU A 29 -3.23 -16.76 -7.99
C LEU A 29 -3.12 -18.08 -8.75
N TRP A 30 -2.83 -18.02 -10.05
CA TRP A 30 -2.40 -19.21 -10.78
C TRP A 30 -0.89 -19.35 -10.68
N VAL A 31 -0.44 -20.59 -10.49
CA VAL A 31 0.98 -20.95 -10.42
C VAL A 31 1.25 -22.04 -11.44
N LYS A 32 2.29 -21.85 -12.25
CA LYS A 32 2.75 -22.80 -13.27
C LYS A 32 4.22 -23.11 -13.03
N LEU A 33 4.50 -24.38 -12.79
CA LEU A 33 5.87 -24.89 -12.66
C LEU A 33 6.21 -25.71 -13.91
N ARG A 34 7.29 -25.36 -14.59
CA ARG A 34 7.85 -26.15 -15.69
C ARG A 34 8.99 -26.97 -15.13
N LEU A 35 8.81 -28.29 -15.14
CA LEU A 35 9.87 -29.21 -14.72
C LEU A 35 10.80 -29.54 -15.90
N ILE A 36 12.06 -29.77 -15.59
CA ILE A 36 13.10 -30.24 -16.51
C ILE A 36 13.73 -31.52 -15.96
N PRO A 37 14.23 -32.43 -16.81
CA PRO A 37 14.75 -33.73 -16.37
C PRO A 37 16.13 -33.64 -15.69
N THR A 38 16.77 -32.47 -15.69
CA THR A 38 18.09 -32.22 -15.10
C THR A 38 17.99 -31.31 -13.89
N ALA A 39 18.87 -31.49 -12.90
CA ALA A 39 18.93 -30.62 -11.72
C ALA A 39 19.08 -29.14 -12.14
N PRO A 40 18.32 -28.19 -11.56
CA PRO A 40 17.52 -28.27 -10.32
C PRO A 40 16.06 -28.74 -10.50
N TRP A 41 15.73 -29.45 -11.59
CA TRP A 41 14.41 -30.03 -11.92
C TRP A 41 13.28 -29.02 -12.18
N VAL A 42 13.48 -27.75 -11.85
CA VAL A 42 12.59 -26.64 -12.17
C VAL A 42 13.25 -25.77 -13.25
N GLY A 43 12.68 -25.78 -14.45
CA GLY A 43 13.15 -24.96 -15.57
C GLY A 43 12.52 -23.56 -15.59
N ALA A 44 11.29 -23.43 -15.10
CA ALA A 44 10.64 -22.13 -14.93
C ALA A 44 9.54 -22.19 -13.88
N ALA A 45 9.36 -21.10 -13.15
CA ALA A 45 8.17 -20.85 -12.35
C ALA A 45 7.50 -19.59 -12.90
N SER A 46 6.20 -19.64 -13.09
CA SER A 46 5.40 -18.49 -13.49
C SER A 46 4.20 -18.40 -12.59
N TRP A 47 3.84 -17.19 -12.19
CA TRP A 47 2.60 -16.91 -11.52
C TRP A 47 1.94 -15.72 -12.20
N ALA A 48 0.62 -15.64 -12.17
CA ALA A 48 -0.05 -14.35 -12.21
C ALA A 48 -1.41 -14.45 -11.51
N PHE A 49 -2.21 -13.40 -11.59
CA PHE A 49 -3.56 -13.41 -11.04
C PHE A 49 -4.55 -13.91 -12.09
N VAL A 50 -5.49 -14.76 -11.68
CA VAL A 50 -6.54 -15.31 -12.55
C VAL A 50 -7.57 -14.23 -12.89
N SER A 51 -7.88 -13.40 -11.89
CA SER A 51 -8.81 -12.28 -11.97
C SER A 51 -8.17 -11.00 -11.45
N LEU A 52 -8.87 -9.87 -11.56
CA LEU A 52 -8.46 -8.63 -10.92
C LEU A 52 -8.35 -8.86 -9.40
N PRO A 53 -7.15 -8.75 -8.79
CA PRO A 53 -7.01 -8.90 -7.36
C PRO A 53 -7.65 -7.70 -6.66
N ARG A 54 -8.30 -7.94 -5.52
CA ARG A 54 -8.77 -6.86 -4.65
C ARG A 54 -7.63 -6.46 -3.73
N ILE A 55 -7.14 -5.23 -3.93
CA ILE A 55 -6.08 -4.66 -3.12
C ILE A 55 -6.74 -3.67 -2.17
N LYS A 56 -6.63 -3.92 -0.87
CA LYS A 56 -7.07 -3.01 0.18
C LYS A 56 -5.85 -2.46 0.89
N PHE A 57 -5.83 -1.15 1.09
CA PHE A 57 -4.80 -0.51 1.88
C PHE A 57 -5.38 0.76 2.49
N GLU A 58 -5.01 1.03 3.73
CA GLU A 58 -5.38 2.26 4.40
C GLU A 58 -4.23 3.27 4.27
N LEU A 59 -4.54 4.40 3.65
CA LEU A 59 -3.63 5.53 3.59
C LEU A 59 -3.90 6.45 4.77
N SER A 60 -2.99 6.43 5.75
CA SER A 60 -3.01 7.35 6.88
C SER A 60 -1.89 8.38 6.72
N PRO A 61 -2.16 9.70 6.78
CA PRO A 61 -1.09 10.69 6.82
C PRO A 61 -0.13 10.36 7.95
N PHE A 62 1.18 10.37 7.66
CA PHE A 62 2.18 10.01 8.66
C PHE A 62 2.19 11.09 9.76
N ARG A 63 1.53 10.80 10.88
CA ARG A 63 1.55 11.57 12.13
C ARG A 63 1.15 13.06 12.08
N LEU A 64 0.66 13.62 10.97
CA LEU A 64 0.39 15.07 10.88
C LEU A 64 -1.01 15.55 11.24
N PHE A 65 -2.02 14.68 11.39
CA PHE A 65 -3.37 15.13 11.75
C PHE A 65 -4.07 14.20 12.75
N ASN A 66 -3.75 14.38 14.04
CA ASN A 66 -4.79 14.30 15.06
C ASN A 66 -5.61 15.59 14.95
N LEU A 67 -6.71 15.57 14.18
CA LEU A 67 -7.68 16.68 14.13
C LEU A 67 -8.65 16.69 15.33
N MET A 68 -8.55 15.72 16.25
CA MET A 68 -9.33 15.66 17.49
C MET A 68 -8.51 16.23 18.66
N GLY A 69 -8.41 17.56 18.75
CA GLY A 69 -7.73 18.20 19.89
C GLY A 69 -7.42 19.70 19.81
N LYS A 70 -8.09 20.48 18.95
CA LYS A 70 -7.92 21.96 18.93
C LYS A 70 -9.21 22.78 18.98
N TYR A 71 -10.26 22.22 19.57
CA TYR A 71 -11.38 23.01 20.11
C TYR A 71 -11.73 22.45 21.49
N GLY A 72 -11.12 23.01 22.53
CA GLY A 72 -11.41 22.59 23.91
C GLY A 72 -10.37 23.04 24.91
N SER A 73 -10.29 24.35 25.17
CA SER A 73 -10.23 24.91 26.53
C SER A 73 -10.07 26.43 26.45
N GLU A 74 -11.19 27.12 26.33
CA GLU A 74 -11.38 28.33 27.13
C GLU A 74 -11.27 27.94 28.61
N THR A 75 -10.47 28.68 29.37
CA THR A 75 -10.56 29.05 30.80
C THR A 75 -9.18 29.03 31.46
N GLY A 76 -8.67 30.21 31.85
CA GLY A 76 -7.51 30.30 32.74
C GLY A 76 -6.71 31.60 32.76
N CYS A 77 -7.36 32.77 32.74
CA CYS A 77 -7.14 33.94 33.63
C CYS A 77 -7.98 35.13 33.11
#